data_AF-A0A957G1I9-F1
#
_entry.id   AF-A0A957G1I9-F1
#
_cell.length_a   1.000
_cell.length_b   1.000
_cell.length_c   1.000
_cell.angle_alpha   90.00
_cell.angle_beta   90.00
_cell.angle_gamma   90.00
#
_symmetry.space_group_name_H-M   'P 1'
#
loop_
_entity.id
_entity.type
_entity.pdbx_description
1 polymer ?
#
loop_
_entity_poly.entity_id
_entity_poly.type
_entity_poly.pdbx_seq_one_letter_code
_entity_poly.pdbx_strand_id
1 'polypeptide(L)'
;MMLGHHVRMETTAPHHYPLTFTAAQNELADRCLAELSNRIGSPLVMITDISGRLMLYHGRLSLTQGDGLGALSAGGFAAGAEIGNFLGLRATHGFKRLLLEGKAANLYITLIDEELLLITAFTHQVTLGMVRLYAEQAHQELGRLIQEARHNREHAGSAAMPDTGDDFADEVFRQLDDLLDGDLI
;
A
#
# COMPACT_ATOMS: atom_id res chain seq x y z
N MET A 1 43.03 9.68 25.43
CA MET A 1 42.33 10.99 25.50
C MET A 1 42.83 11.76 24.29
N MET A 2 42.08 11.95 23.19
CA MET A 2 40.70 12.40 23.03
C MET A 2 40.02 11.78 21.79
N LEU A 3 38.76 11.37 22.01
CA LEU A 3 37.55 11.35 21.17
C LEU A 3 37.66 11.46 19.63
N GLY A 4 37.26 10.36 18.99
CA GLY A 4 36.85 10.32 17.59
C GLY A 4 35.48 10.97 17.38
N HIS A 5 35.40 11.80 16.34
CA HIS A 5 34.19 12.44 15.86
C HIS A 5 33.36 11.41 15.07
N HIS A 6 32.39 10.77 15.70
CA HIS A 6 31.36 10.02 14.99
C HIS A 6 30.35 11.01 14.40
N VAL A 7 30.43 11.22 13.08
CA VAL A 7 29.35 11.82 12.30
C VAL A 7 28.17 10.83 12.36
N ARG A 8 27.10 11.21 13.04
CA ARG A 8 25.79 10.56 12.93
C ARG A 8 25.29 10.82 11.51
N MET A 9 25.20 9.78 10.68
CA MET A 9 24.36 9.83 9.50
C MET A 9 22.91 9.69 9.94
N GLU A 10 22.16 10.78 9.89
CA GLU A 10 20.70 10.72 9.87
C GLU A 10 20.28 10.00 8.59
N THR A 11 19.90 8.73 8.73
CA THR A 11 19.08 8.05 7.72
C THR A 11 17.71 8.72 7.80
N THR A 12 17.47 9.68 6.91
CA THR A 12 16.12 10.11 6.58
C THR A 12 15.46 8.95 5.86
N ALA A 13 14.63 8.19 6.59
CA ALA A 13 13.74 7.24 5.95
C ALA A 13 12.92 8.01 4.89
N PRO A 14 12.79 7.52 3.65
CA PRO A 14 11.99 8.18 2.64
C PRO A 14 10.59 8.43 3.20
N HIS A 15 10.18 9.70 3.25
CA HIS A 15 8.82 10.09 3.59
C HIS A 15 7.89 9.50 2.52
N HIS A 16 7.34 8.31 2.79
CA HIS A 16 6.35 7.68 1.93
C HIS A 16 5.04 8.43 2.08
N TYR A 17 4.91 9.51 1.30
CA TYR A 17 3.64 10.21 1.18
C TYR A 17 2.62 9.25 0.56
N PRO A 18 1.40 9.12 1.11
CA PRO A 18 0.43 8.14 0.65
C PRO A 18 0.24 8.21 -0.86
N LEU A 19 0.44 7.08 -1.54
CA LEU A 19 0.18 6.97 -2.96
C LEU A 19 -1.29 7.30 -3.21
N THR A 20 -1.51 8.29 -4.06
CA THR A 20 -2.85 8.74 -4.44
C THR A 20 -2.96 8.67 -5.95
N PHE A 21 -3.90 7.87 -6.42
CA PHE A 21 -4.23 7.77 -7.84
C PHE A 21 -5.19 8.88 -8.25
N THR A 22 -5.00 9.38 -9.47
CA THR A 22 -6.02 10.20 -10.14
C THR A 22 -7.27 9.38 -10.42
N ALA A 23 -8.39 10.02 -10.74
CA ALA A 23 -9.63 9.32 -11.10
C ALA A 23 -9.41 8.33 -12.26
N ALA A 24 -8.67 8.74 -13.30
CA ALA A 24 -8.34 7.87 -14.44
C ALA A 24 -7.48 6.65 -14.04
N GLN A 25 -6.52 6.84 -13.14
CA GLN A 25 -5.70 5.75 -12.62
C GLN A 25 -6.49 4.79 -11.74
N ASN A 26 -7.45 5.30 -10.94
CA ASN A 26 -8.37 4.45 -10.18
C ASN A 26 -9.22 3.57 -11.10
N GLU A 27 -9.75 4.12 -12.20
CA GLU A 27 -10.50 3.32 -13.18
C GLU A 27 -9.64 2.24 -13.85
N LEU A 28 -8.37 2.53 -14.14
CA LEU A 28 -7.43 1.55 -14.69
C LEU A 28 -7.11 0.45 -13.68
N ALA A 29 -6.82 0.82 -12.44
CA ALA A 29 -6.57 -0.12 -11.37
C ALA A 29 -7.79 -1.00 -11.08
N ASP A 30 -9.00 -0.42 -11.04
CA ASP A 30 -10.26 -1.16 -10.87
C ASP A 30 -10.44 -2.21 -11.97
N ARG A 31 -10.25 -1.84 -13.25
CA ARG A 31 -10.29 -2.80 -14.36
C ARG A 31 -9.27 -3.93 -14.22
N CYS A 32 -8.05 -3.60 -13.80
CA CYS A 32 -7.00 -4.59 -13.55
C CYS A 32 -7.41 -5.60 -12.48
N LEU A 33 -7.98 -5.14 -11.36
CA LEU A 33 -8.48 -6.01 -10.29
C LEU A 33 -9.67 -6.85 -10.73
N ALA A 34 -10.59 -6.27 -11.50
CA ALA A 34 -11.71 -6.99 -12.08
C ALA A 34 -11.24 -8.13 -12.99
N GLU A 35 -10.25 -7.88 -13.87
CA GLU A 35 -9.68 -8.91 -14.72
C GLU A 35 -9.01 -10.01 -13.91
N LEU A 36 -8.17 -9.65 -12.92
CA LEU A 36 -7.55 -10.63 -12.02
C LEU A 36 -8.60 -11.51 -11.33
N SER A 37 -9.61 -10.89 -10.71
CA SER A 37 -10.71 -11.60 -10.02
C SER A 37 -11.41 -12.58 -10.95
N ASN A 38 -11.73 -12.16 -12.18
CA ASN A 38 -12.39 -12.99 -13.18
C ASN A 38 -11.51 -14.18 -13.63
N ARG A 39 -10.22 -13.94 -13.88
CA ARG A 39 -9.28 -14.98 -14.35
C ARG A 39 -9.10 -16.12 -13.35
N ILE A 40 -9.08 -15.78 -12.06
CA ILE A 40 -8.85 -16.76 -10.99
C ILE A 40 -10.13 -17.22 -10.30
N GLY A 41 -11.30 -16.63 -10.62
CA GLY A 41 -12.56 -16.90 -9.92
C GLY A 41 -12.48 -16.55 -8.44
N SER A 42 -11.76 -15.49 -8.08
CA SER A 42 -11.48 -15.14 -6.68
C SER A 42 -12.70 -14.49 -6.03
N PRO A 43 -13.04 -14.87 -4.78
CA PRO A 43 -14.07 -14.20 -4.01
C PRO A 43 -13.68 -12.78 -3.56
N LEU A 44 -12.39 -12.44 -3.59
CA LEU A 44 -11.87 -11.15 -3.13
C LEU A 44 -10.48 -10.85 -3.69
N VAL A 45 -10.35 -9.70 -4.34
CA VAL A 45 -9.09 -9.08 -4.73
C VAL A 45 -9.12 -7.62 -4.26
N MET A 46 -8.07 -7.14 -3.60
CA MET A 46 -7.98 -5.75 -3.19
C MET A 46 -6.54 -5.23 -3.23
N ILE A 47 -6.40 -3.91 -3.29
CA ILE A 47 -5.12 -3.23 -3.09
C ILE A 47 -5.20 -2.29 -1.90
N THR A 48 -4.13 -2.26 -1.13
CA THR A 48 -3.90 -1.32 -0.05
C THR A 48 -2.56 -0.64 -0.25
N ASP A 49 -2.35 0.51 0.38
CA ASP A 49 -0.98 0.94 0.62
C ASP A 49 -0.27 0.03 1.64
N ILE A 50 1.04 0.18 1.80
CA ILE A 50 1.84 -0.59 2.76
C ILE A 50 1.43 -0.38 4.24
N SER A 51 0.66 0.67 4.54
CA SER A 51 0.11 0.90 5.89
C SER A 51 -1.21 0.16 6.12
N GLY A 52 -1.76 -0.46 5.07
CA GLY A 52 -2.99 -1.24 5.14
C GLY A 52 -4.26 -0.43 4.89
N ARG A 53 -4.14 0.81 4.42
CA ARG A 53 -5.31 1.60 4.03
C ARG A 53 -5.86 1.08 2.71
N LEU A 54 -7.14 0.75 2.69
CA LEU A 54 -7.83 0.26 1.51
C LEU A 54 -7.88 1.34 0.41
N MET A 55 -7.50 0.97 -0.81
CA MET A 55 -7.63 1.85 -1.98
C MET A 55 -8.77 1.38 -2.89
N LEU A 56 -8.73 0.12 -3.35
CA LEU A 56 -9.73 -0.47 -4.25
C LEU A 56 -9.94 -1.95 -3.91
N TYR A 57 -11.14 -2.48 -4.16
CA TYR A 57 -11.43 -3.90 -4.00
C TYR A 57 -12.54 -4.39 -4.92
N HIS A 58 -12.44 -5.66 -5.31
CA HIS A 58 -13.48 -6.46 -5.94
C HIS A 58 -13.79 -7.66 -5.07
N GLY A 59 -15.05 -7.80 -4.66
CA GLY A 59 -15.51 -8.92 -3.84
C GLY A 59 -16.67 -8.52 -2.94
N ARG A 60 -17.09 -9.43 -2.06
CA ARG A 60 -18.18 -9.19 -1.11
C ARG A 60 -17.63 -8.88 0.27
N LEU A 61 -17.30 -7.62 0.52
CA LEU A 61 -16.96 -7.07 1.83
C LEU A 61 -17.68 -5.73 2.03
N SER A 62 -18.01 -5.41 3.28
CA SER A 62 -18.27 -4.02 3.67
C SER A 62 -16.96 -3.23 3.73
N LEU A 63 -17.04 -1.90 3.64
CA LEU A 63 -15.85 -1.03 3.73
C LEU A 63 -15.07 -1.27 5.03
N THR A 64 -15.77 -1.38 6.18
CA THR A 64 -15.14 -1.64 7.49
C THR A 64 -14.42 -2.98 7.54
N GLN A 65 -14.98 -4.03 6.90
CA GLN A 65 -14.30 -5.32 6.77
C GLN A 65 -13.09 -5.22 5.84
N GLY A 66 -13.19 -4.44 4.77
CA GLY A 66 -12.09 -4.16 3.84
C GLY A 66 -10.92 -3.45 4.54
N ASP A 67 -11.20 -2.39 5.29
CA ASP A 67 -10.20 -1.65 6.07
C ASP A 67 -9.54 -2.54 7.12
N GLY A 68 -10.33 -3.33 7.85
CA GLY A 68 -9.82 -4.28 8.83
C GLY A 68 -8.91 -5.34 8.19
N LEU A 69 -9.31 -5.90 7.05
CA LEU A 69 -8.48 -6.88 6.33
C LEU A 69 -7.21 -6.24 5.77
N GLY A 70 -7.28 -5.00 5.28
CA GLY A 70 -6.12 -4.26 4.80
C GLY A 70 -5.08 -4.04 5.90
N ALA A 71 -5.51 -3.52 7.06
CA ALA A 71 -4.64 -3.32 8.22
C ALA A 71 -3.99 -4.63 8.71
N LEU A 72 -4.77 -5.70 8.82
CA LEU A 72 -4.27 -7.02 9.22
C LEU A 72 -3.28 -7.60 8.20
N SER A 73 -3.56 -7.44 6.91
CA SER A 73 -2.70 -7.91 5.82
C SER A 73 -1.37 -7.16 5.80
N ALA A 74 -1.39 -5.84 5.99
CA ALA A 74 -0.19 -5.02 6.12
C ALA A 74 0.66 -5.43 7.33
N GLY A 75 0.05 -5.60 8.50
CA GLY A 75 0.74 -6.05 9.70
C GLY A 75 1.36 -7.45 9.53
N GLY A 76 0.61 -8.40 8.96
CA GLY A 76 1.11 -9.74 8.66
C GLY A 76 2.26 -9.75 7.65
N PHE A 77 2.16 -8.94 6.60
CA PHE A 77 3.21 -8.79 5.59
C PHE A 77 4.48 -8.16 6.19
N ALA A 78 4.35 -7.09 6.98
CA ALA A 78 5.46 -6.45 7.67
C ALA A 78 6.17 -7.39 8.65
N ALA A 79 5.42 -8.20 9.40
CA ALA A 79 5.99 -9.25 10.24
C ALA A 79 6.76 -10.28 9.42
N GLY A 80 6.22 -10.71 8.28
CA GLY A 80 6.92 -11.57 7.32
C GLY A 80 8.23 -10.94 6.82
N ALA A 81 8.21 -9.66 6.44
CA ALA A 81 9.41 -8.94 6.04
C ALA A 81 10.47 -8.88 7.15
N GLU A 82 10.04 -8.67 8.41
CA GLU A 82 10.97 -8.64 9.55
C GLU A 82 11.56 -10.01 9.87
N ILE A 83 10.84 -11.11 9.64
CA ILE A 83 11.42 -12.46 9.68
C ILE A 83 12.56 -12.57 8.66
N GLY A 84 12.36 -12.07 7.44
CA GLY A 84 13.42 -12.06 6.41
C GLY A 84 14.63 -11.24 6.86
N ASN A 85 14.39 -10.09 7.48
CA ASN A 85 15.44 -9.25 8.03
C ASN A 85 16.24 -9.94 9.14
N PHE A 86 15.53 -10.59 10.08
CA PHE A 86 16.12 -11.38 11.15
C PHE A 86 17.00 -12.52 10.63
N LEU A 87 16.63 -13.09 9.48
CA LEU A 87 17.42 -14.13 8.79
C LEU A 87 18.57 -13.57 7.93
N GLY A 88 18.81 -12.26 7.93
CA GLY A 88 19.89 -11.61 7.16
C GLY A 88 19.57 -11.39 5.67
N LEU A 89 18.31 -11.50 5.25
CA LEU A 89 17.90 -11.33 3.85
C LEU A 89 17.75 -9.86 3.40
N ARG A 90 18.15 -8.90 4.25
CA ARG A 90 18.04 -7.44 3.99
C ARG A 90 18.68 -7.00 2.67
N ALA A 91 19.82 -7.60 2.31
CA ALA A 91 20.58 -7.24 1.10
C ALA A 91 20.14 -8.02 -0.16
N THR A 92 19.31 -9.06 -0.01
CA THR A 92 19.09 -10.08 -1.05
C THR A 92 17.63 -10.22 -1.48
N HIS A 93 16.83 -9.17 -1.28
CA HIS A 93 15.39 -9.12 -1.55
C HIS A 93 14.60 -9.95 -0.53
N GLY A 94 14.17 -9.29 0.54
CA GLY A 94 13.24 -9.87 1.52
C GLY A 94 11.96 -10.41 0.87
N PHE A 95 11.11 -11.05 1.68
CA PHE A 95 9.89 -11.66 1.15
C PHE A 95 9.00 -10.63 0.44
N LYS A 96 8.88 -10.76 -0.88
CA LYS A 96 7.99 -9.91 -1.70
C LYS A 96 6.54 -10.40 -1.70
N ARG A 97 6.29 -11.57 -1.09
CA ARG A 97 5.02 -12.29 -1.16
C ARG A 97 4.80 -13.08 0.13
N LEU A 98 3.55 -13.12 0.59
CA LEU A 98 3.09 -13.91 1.74
C LEU A 98 1.91 -14.78 1.30
N LEU A 99 1.91 -16.05 1.72
CA LEU A 99 0.80 -16.96 1.54
C LEU A 99 0.31 -17.43 2.91
N LEU A 100 -0.96 -17.20 3.19
CA LEU A 100 -1.67 -17.75 4.34
C LEU A 100 -2.57 -18.88 3.84
N GLU A 101 -2.31 -20.11 4.27
CA GLU A 101 -3.08 -21.28 3.86
C GLU A 101 -4.09 -21.69 4.92
N GLY A 102 -5.33 -21.89 4.50
CA GLY A 102 -6.43 -22.31 5.35
C GLY A 102 -7.24 -23.41 4.69
N LYS A 103 -8.06 -24.12 5.46
CA LYS A 103 -8.92 -25.20 4.95
C LYS A 103 -10.06 -24.74 4.04
N ALA A 104 -10.49 -23.49 4.20
CA ALA A 104 -11.62 -22.93 3.47
C ALA A 104 -11.16 -22.01 2.33
N ALA A 105 -10.12 -21.23 2.60
CA ALA A 105 -9.55 -20.27 1.68
C ALA A 105 -8.09 -20.00 2.03
N ASN A 106 -7.37 -19.52 1.03
CA ASN A 106 -6.01 -19.03 1.14
C ASN A 106 -5.99 -17.54 0.86
N LEU A 107 -5.00 -16.84 1.42
CA LEU A 107 -4.73 -15.44 1.14
C LEU A 107 -3.33 -15.32 0.54
N TYR A 108 -3.23 -14.75 -0.66
CA TYR A 108 -1.98 -14.45 -1.31
C TYR A 108 -1.78 -12.94 -1.36
N ILE A 109 -0.74 -12.46 -0.69
CA ILE A 109 -0.41 -11.05 -0.55
C ILE A 109 0.92 -10.80 -1.27
N THR A 110 0.97 -9.79 -2.13
CA THR A 110 2.20 -9.43 -2.87
C THR A 110 2.47 -7.93 -2.80
N LEU A 111 3.73 -7.57 -2.56
CA LEU A 111 4.19 -6.18 -2.63
C LEU A 111 4.40 -5.75 -4.09
N ILE A 112 3.91 -4.57 -4.45
CA ILE A 112 4.06 -3.93 -5.76
C ILE A 112 4.81 -2.62 -5.56
N ASP A 113 5.99 -2.50 -6.18
CA ASP A 113 6.87 -1.31 -6.17
C ASP A 113 7.10 -0.66 -4.80
N GLU A 114 7.11 -1.46 -3.74
CA GLU A 114 7.32 -1.04 -2.34
C GLU A 114 6.22 -0.13 -1.76
N GLU A 115 5.13 0.10 -2.50
CA GLU A 115 4.07 1.03 -2.11
C GLU A 115 2.70 0.38 -1.91
N LEU A 116 2.39 -0.67 -2.66
CA LEU A 116 1.09 -1.33 -2.60
C LEU A 116 1.20 -2.79 -2.19
N LEU A 117 0.21 -3.26 -1.44
CA LEU A 117 -0.07 -4.67 -1.26
C LEU A 117 -1.26 -5.06 -2.12
N LEU A 118 -1.07 -6.02 -3.01
CA LEU A 118 -2.15 -6.73 -3.69
C LEU A 118 -2.51 -7.96 -2.87
N ILE A 119 -3.76 -8.04 -2.42
CA ILE A 119 -4.30 -9.09 -1.57
C ILE A 119 -5.33 -9.86 -2.37
N THR A 120 -5.14 -11.17 -2.49
CA THR A 120 -5.99 -12.07 -3.27
C THR A 120 -6.43 -13.24 -2.40
N ALA A 121 -7.73 -13.37 -2.15
CA ALA A 121 -8.30 -14.56 -1.53
C ALA A 121 -8.65 -15.60 -2.61
N PHE A 122 -8.47 -16.89 -2.35
CA PHE A 122 -8.88 -17.94 -3.28
C PHE A 122 -9.17 -19.24 -2.54
N THR A 123 -10.05 -20.06 -3.11
CA THR A 123 -10.40 -21.39 -2.55
C THR A 123 -9.51 -22.47 -3.16
N HIS A 124 -9.58 -23.69 -2.63
CA HIS A 124 -8.85 -24.84 -3.16
C HIS A 124 -9.22 -25.26 -4.60
N GLN A 125 -10.28 -24.68 -5.17
CA GLN A 125 -10.64 -24.88 -6.58
C GLN A 125 -9.64 -24.19 -7.53
N VAL A 126 -8.87 -23.23 -7.01
CA VAL A 126 -7.88 -22.46 -7.77
C VAL A 126 -6.49 -22.85 -7.30
N THR A 127 -5.62 -23.19 -8.24
CA THR A 127 -4.24 -23.55 -7.89
C THR A 127 -3.42 -22.30 -7.60
N LEU A 128 -2.49 -22.40 -6.65
CA LEU A 128 -1.54 -21.32 -6.34
C LEU A 128 -0.74 -20.89 -7.59
N GLY A 129 -0.47 -21.82 -8.52
CA GLY A 129 0.20 -21.51 -9.78
C GLY A 129 -0.58 -20.54 -10.66
N MET A 130 -1.90 -20.72 -10.79
CA MET A 130 -2.75 -19.78 -11.52
C MET A 130 -2.83 -18.43 -10.81
N VAL A 131 -3.00 -18.42 -9.49
CA VAL A 131 -3.01 -17.17 -8.71
C VAL A 131 -1.71 -16.40 -8.92
N ARG A 132 -0.55 -17.07 -8.85
CA ARG A 132 0.75 -16.45 -9.09
C ARG A 132 0.87 -15.87 -10.50
N LEU A 133 0.41 -16.60 -11.52
CA LEU A 133 0.48 -16.16 -12.92
C LEU A 133 -0.33 -14.86 -13.13
N TYR A 134 -1.59 -14.86 -12.71
CA TYR A 134 -2.47 -13.71 -12.95
C TYR A 134 -2.16 -12.53 -12.02
N ALA A 135 -1.75 -12.79 -10.76
CA ALA A 135 -1.29 -11.73 -9.87
C ALA A 135 -0.01 -11.06 -10.38
N GLU A 136 0.89 -11.80 -11.04
CA GLU A 136 2.08 -11.22 -11.70
C GLU A 136 1.70 -10.31 -12.88
N GLN A 137 0.68 -10.66 -13.65
CA GLN A 137 0.17 -9.78 -14.71
C GLN A 137 -0.41 -8.48 -14.13
N ALA A 138 -1.23 -8.60 -13.08
CA ALA A 138 -1.77 -7.44 -12.38
C ALA A 138 -0.67 -6.60 -11.73
N HIS A 139 0.37 -7.22 -11.17
CA HIS A 139 1.53 -6.54 -10.60
C HIS A 139 2.22 -5.64 -11.64
N GLN A 140 2.42 -6.14 -12.86
CA GLN A 140 3.06 -5.36 -13.92
C GLN A 140 2.22 -4.16 -14.39
N GLU A 141 0.91 -4.32 -14.47
CA GLU A 141 -0.01 -3.25 -14.86
C GLU A 141 -0.12 -2.18 -13.76
N LEU A 142 -0.36 -2.60 -12.52
CA LEU A 142 -0.43 -1.71 -11.36
C LEU A 142 0.91 -1.00 -11.13
N GLY A 143 2.04 -1.68 -11.30
CA GLY A 143 3.37 -1.07 -11.19
C GLY A 143 3.55 0.10 -12.16
N ARG A 144 3.09 -0.03 -13.41
CA ARG A 144 3.12 1.09 -14.37
C ARG A 144 2.30 2.28 -13.88
N LEU A 145 1.10 2.04 -13.34
CA LEU A 145 0.26 3.11 -12.78
C LEU A 145 0.94 3.81 -11.61
N ILE A 146 1.64 3.07 -10.74
CA ILE A 146 2.43 3.64 -9.63
C ILE A 146 3.54 4.54 -10.19
N GLN A 147 4.31 4.07 -11.17
CA GLN A 147 5.39 4.89 -11.76
C GLN A 147 4.85 6.15 -12.43
N GLU A 148 3.74 6.07 -13.15
CA GLU A 148 3.08 7.24 -13.75
C GLU A 148 2.59 8.22 -12.67
N ALA A 149 2.00 7.72 -11.58
CA ALA A 149 1.57 8.54 -10.45
C ALA A 149 2.77 9.26 -9.79
N ARG A 150 3.90 8.57 -9.60
CA ARG A 150 5.15 9.16 -9.09
C ARG A 150 5.64 10.28 -10.00
N HIS A 151 5.73 10.02 -11.30
CA HIS A 151 6.22 10.99 -12.29
C HIS A 151 5.37 12.27 -12.32
N ASN A 152 4.04 12.12 -12.30
CA ASN A 152 3.11 13.27 -12.28
C ASN A 152 3.29 14.13 -11.01
N ARG A 153 3.62 13.51 -9.87
CA ARG A 153 3.87 14.22 -8.61
C ARG A 153 5.19 14.96 -8.59
N GLU A 154 6.27 14.35 -9.07
CA GLU A 154 7.58 15.00 -9.16
C GLU A 154 7.53 16.25 -10.05
N HIS A 155 6.78 16.18 -11.16
CA HIS A 155 6.56 17.32 -12.05
C HIS A 155 5.57 18.37 -11.51
N ALA A 156 4.55 17.97 -10.74
CA ALA A 156 3.66 18.91 -10.06
C ALA A 156 4.37 19.64 -8.90
N GLY A 157 5.24 18.94 -8.15
CA GLY A 157 6.00 19.49 -7.04
C GLY A 157 7.06 20.52 -7.43
N SER A 158 7.49 20.57 -8.70
CA SER A 158 8.38 21.63 -9.19
C SER A 158 7.66 22.89 -9.66
N ALA A 159 6.32 22.89 -9.73
CA ALA A 159 5.53 23.96 -10.36
C ALA A 159 4.61 24.74 -9.40
N ALA A 160 4.48 24.35 -8.12
CA ALA A 160 3.66 25.11 -7.18
C ALA A 160 4.10 24.90 -5.72
N MET A 161 4.95 25.78 -5.22
CA MET A 161 4.65 26.38 -3.93
C MET A 161 3.84 27.64 -4.27
N PRO A 162 2.51 27.64 -4.09
CA PRO A 162 1.84 28.91 -3.88
C PRO A 162 2.52 29.53 -2.66
N ASP A 163 2.80 30.83 -2.70
CA ASP A 163 3.09 31.62 -1.51
C ASP A 163 1.87 31.55 -0.60
N THR A 164 1.80 30.45 0.14
CA THR A 164 0.71 30.11 1.04
C THR A 164 1.06 30.88 2.30
N GLY A 165 0.76 32.18 2.26
CA GLY A 165 0.98 33.09 3.37
C GLY A 165 0.19 32.66 4.61
N ASP A 166 0.49 33.34 5.72
CA ASP A 166 -0.07 33.13 7.08
C ASP A 166 -1.57 32.77 7.13
N ASP A 167 -2.37 33.25 6.17
CA ASP A 167 -3.83 33.03 6.09
C ASP A 167 -4.25 31.54 6.00
N PHE A 168 -3.49 30.69 5.30
CA PHE A 168 -3.81 29.25 5.27
C PHE A 168 -3.39 28.54 6.56
N ALA A 169 -2.27 28.94 7.15
CA ALA A 169 -1.82 28.39 8.42
C ALA A 169 -2.87 28.71 9.49
N ASP A 170 -3.31 29.97 9.57
CA ASP A 170 -4.33 30.43 10.51
C ASP A 170 -5.67 29.72 10.31
N GLU A 171 -6.08 29.46 9.05
CA GLU A 171 -7.31 28.72 8.76
C GLU A 171 -7.22 27.24 9.16
N VAL A 172 -6.09 26.59 8.89
CA VAL A 172 -5.84 25.20 9.30
C VAL A 172 -5.82 25.08 10.82
N PHE A 173 -5.17 26.01 11.52
CA PHE A 173 -5.15 26.03 12.99
C PHE A 173 -6.54 26.24 13.57
N ARG A 174 -7.34 27.14 13.00
CA ARG A 174 -8.72 27.41 13.46
C ARG A 174 -9.63 26.18 13.30
N GLN A 175 -9.53 25.49 12.15
CA GLN A 175 -10.27 24.25 11.92
C GLN A 175 -9.80 23.09 12.83
N LEU A 176 -8.50 23.03 13.15
CA LEU A 176 -7.95 22.07 14.10
C LEU A 176 -8.44 22.33 15.53
N ASP A 177 -8.42 23.58 15.98
CA ASP A 177 -8.93 23.97 17.30
C ASP A 177 -10.43 23.66 17.42
N ASP A 178 -11.24 24.03 16.43
CA ASP A 178 -12.68 23.71 16.40
C ASP A 178 -12.97 22.19 16.45
N LEU A 179 -12.11 21.37 15.83
CA LEU A 179 -12.25 19.91 15.80
C LEU A 179 -11.80 19.25 17.10
N LEU A 180 -10.84 19.84 17.81
CA LEU A 180 -10.30 19.32 19.08
C LEU A 180 -11.09 19.80 20.30
N ASP A 181 -11.73 20.97 20.22
CA ASP A 181 -12.58 21.52 21.28
C ASP A 181 -14.02 20.96 21.23
N GLY A 182 -14.38 20.23 20.17
CA GLY A 182 -15.72 19.74 19.90
C GLY A 182 -16.22 18.53 20.72
N ASP A 183 -15.40 17.86 21.53
CA ASP A 183 -15.82 16.71 22.35
C ASP A 183 -14.93 16.51 23.60
N LEU A 184 -14.85 17.53 24.47
CA LEU A 184 -14.31 17.35 25.82
C LEU A 184 -15.17 17.99 26.93
N ILE A 185 -16.47 17.68 26.95
CA ILE A 185 -17.28 17.56 28.19
C ILE A 185 -18.32 16.44 28.00
#